data_AF-G0WH90-F1
#
_entry.id   AF-G0WH90-F1
#
_cell.length_a   1.000
_cell.length_b   1.000
_cell.length_c   1.000
_cell.angle_alpha   90.00
_cell.angle_beta   90.00
_cell.angle_gamma   90.00
#
_symmetry.space_group_name_H-M   'P 1'
#
loop_
_entity.id
_entity.type
_entity.pdbx_description
1 polymer ?
#
loop_
_entity_poly.entity_id
_entity_poly.type
_entity_poly.pdbx_seq_one_letter_code
_entity_poly.pdbx_strand_id
1 'polypeptide(L)'
;MSKLGAFDAFPKTEEEHVKKSTRGGLSSILTYLFLLFMIYNEVGRYFGGFIEQQYIVDIEIQERAQINFDIFLNTTCDLIDVRIVDLTSDNMKRSVSDEISFEDLTFYIPYGTRINILNGIYTTEFDEVLTQAIPYEFGMRIDERPPEDDMPNINACHLFGSVDVNRLPGILEISTNSTGNINDNGKSFAHVINELSFGEFFPFIDNPLDNTAKVLPDQPLTTYSYYLTVIPTIYEKLGKRVNTNQYSLNEFIFKHIYNVKSQTQYDEAIRIHYDFDALSIFMHDTRLDFIQFLVRLVAILSFVVYIASWVFRFIDKALILLLGPRWSLMYEPVSQRGLLD
;
A
#
# COMPACT_ATOMS: atom_id res chain seq x y z
N MET A 1 -32.78 -13.14 -50.31
CA MET A 1 -32.88 -12.57 -48.95
C MET A 1 -34.14 -11.72 -48.82
N SER A 2 -35.34 -12.33 -48.76
CA SER A 2 -36.63 -11.59 -48.70
C SER A 2 -37.64 -12.30 -47.81
N LYS A 3 -37.34 -12.42 -46.51
CA LYS A 3 -38.30 -12.92 -45.49
C LYS A 3 -38.15 -12.27 -44.10
N LEU A 4 -37.25 -11.29 -43.94
CA LEU A 4 -37.10 -10.54 -42.68
C LEU A 4 -37.95 -9.26 -42.62
N GLY A 5 -38.51 -8.81 -43.76
CA GLY A 5 -39.39 -7.63 -43.79
C GLY A 5 -40.80 -7.87 -43.23
N ALA A 6 -41.19 -9.12 -42.98
CA ALA A 6 -42.51 -9.45 -42.41
C ALA A 6 -42.60 -9.24 -40.89
N PHE A 7 -41.46 -9.04 -40.22
CA PHE A 7 -41.37 -8.74 -38.78
C PHE A 7 -41.01 -7.27 -38.50
N ASP A 8 -40.92 -6.44 -39.53
CA ASP A 8 -40.65 -5.01 -39.37
C ASP A 8 -41.97 -4.30 -39.06
N ALA A 9 -42.22 -4.02 -37.78
CA ALA A 9 -43.44 -3.39 -37.30
C ALA A 9 -43.58 -1.92 -37.74
N PHE A 10 -42.54 -1.34 -38.35
CA PHE A 10 -42.52 0.04 -38.82
C PHE A 10 -41.96 0.14 -40.24
N PRO A 11 -42.75 0.60 -41.23
CA PRO A 11 -42.23 0.84 -42.56
C PRO A 11 -41.13 1.91 -42.50
N LYS A 12 -39.99 1.67 -43.16
CA LYS A 12 -38.91 2.65 -43.26
C LYS A 12 -39.43 3.93 -43.92
N THR A 13 -39.16 5.07 -43.30
CA THR A 13 -39.53 6.40 -43.83
C THR A 13 -38.85 6.64 -45.18
N GLU A 14 -39.58 7.27 -46.10
CA GLU A 14 -39.07 7.69 -47.40
C GLU A 14 -37.81 8.55 -47.24
N GLU A 15 -36.83 8.37 -48.14
CA GLU A 15 -35.50 9.00 -48.02
C GLU A 15 -35.57 10.54 -47.99
N GLU A 16 -36.65 11.12 -48.55
CA GLU A 16 -36.94 12.55 -48.58
C GLU A 16 -37.29 13.13 -47.19
N HIS A 17 -37.70 12.28 -46.24
CA HIS A 17 -38.00 12.68 -44.87
C HIS A 17 -36.88 12.36 -43.87
N VAL A 18 -35.75 11.82 -44.35
CA VAL A 18 -34.60 11.44 -43.51
C VAL A 18 -33.52 12.53 -43.58
N LYS A 19 -33.43 13.36 -42.54
CA LYS A 19 -32.35 14.34 -42.41
C LYS A 19 -31.02 13.66 -42.11
N LYS A 20 -30.00 13.84 -42.96
CA LYS A 20 -28.68 13.20 -42.85
C LYS A 20 -27.60 14.25 -42.62
N SER A 21 -27.10 14.36 -41.39
CA SER A 21 -25.94 15.20 -41.06
C SER A 21 -24.66 14.37 -40.93
N THR A 22 -23.62 14.72 -41.69
CA THR A 22 -22.29 14.09 -41.62
C THR A 22 -21.58 14.38 -40.30
N ARG A 23 -21.76 15.59 -39.74
CA ARG A 23 -21.18 16.01 -38.45
C ARG A 23 -21.89 15.37 -37.25
N GLY A 24 -23.21 15.16 -37.35
CA GLY A 24 -23.97 14.44 -36.32
C GLY A 24 -23.64 12.94 -36.24
N GLY A 25 -23.30 12.32 -37.38
CA GLY A 25 -22.88 10.91 -37.44
C GLY A 25 -21.59 10.63 -36.67
N LEU A 26 -20.59 11.53 -36.77
CA LEU A 26 -19.32 11.38 -36.06
C LEU A 26 -19.51 11.47 -34.53
N SER A 27 -20.38 12.37 -34.07
CA SER A 27 -20.75 12.46 -32.65
C SER A 27 -21.39 11.15 -32.16
N SER A 28 -22.25 10.53 -32.98
CA SER A 28 -22.93 9.29 -32.61
C SER A 28 -21.95 8.12 -32.47
N ILE A 29 -21.00 7.98 -33.41
CA ILE A 29 -19.94 6.95 -33.36
C ILE A 29 -19.11 7.10 -32.08
N LEU A 30 -18.72 8.33 -31.73
CA LEU A 30 -17.94 8.61 -30.52
C LEU A 30 -18.73 8.26 -29.25
N THR A 31 -20.05 8.52 -29.23
CA THR A 31 -20.90 8.14 -28.10
C THR A 31 -21.05 6.62 -27.94
N TYR A 32 -21.15 5.87 -29.05
CA TYR A 32 -21.21 4.41 -28.99
C TYR A 32 -19.89 3.79 -28.52
N LEU A 33 -18.74 4.33 -28.93
CA LEU A 33 -17.43 3.89 -28.44
C LEU A 33 -17.33 4.11 -26.92
N PHE A 34 -17.72 5.30 -26.45
CA PHE A 34 -17.71 5.61 -25.02
C PHE A 34 -18.67 4.72 -24.20
N LEU A 35 -19.84 4.39 -24.75
CA LEU A 35 -20.76 3.42 -24.13
C LEU A 35 -20.11 2.03 -23.99
N LEU A 36 -19.46 1.54 -25.05
CA LEU A 36 -18.76 0.25 -25.02
C LEU A 36 -17.66 0.25 -23.95
N PHE A 37 -16.87 1.32 -23.87
CA PHE A 37 -15.85 1.48 -22.84
C PHE A 37 -16.43 1.45 -21.42
N MET A 38 -17.54 2.15 -21.19
CA MET A 38 -18.22 2.14 -19.88
C MET A 38 -18.77 0.75 -19.52
N ILE A 39 -19.37 0.04 -20.49
CA ILE A 39 -19.82 -1.35 -20.30
C ILE A 39 -18.64 -2.23 -19.92
N TYR A 40 -17.52 -2.12 -20.65
CA TYR A 40 -16.32 -2.92 -20.38
C TYR A 40 -15.82 -2.72 -18.94
N ASN A 41 -15.73 -1.47 -18.48
CA ASN A 41 -15.32 -1.18 -17.11
C ASN A 41 -16.31 -1.71 -16.07
N GLU A 42 -17.62 -1.59 -16.31
CA GLU A 42 -18.63 -2.07 -15.37
C GLU A 42 -18.63 -3.60 -15.27
N VAL A 43 -18.44 -4.29 -16.40
CA VAL A 43 -18.26 -5.75 -16.44
C VAL A 43 -16.96 -6.15 -15.74
N GLY A 44 -15.88 -5.40 -15.95
CA GLY A 44 -14.61 -5.61 -15.23
C GLY A 44 -14.79 -5.51 -13.72
N ARG A 45 -15.49 -4.48 -13.23
CA ARG A 45 -15.81 -4.32 -11.80
C ARG A 45 -16.66 -5.46 -11.25
N TYR A 46 -17.63 -5.94 -12.02
CA TYR A 46 -18.47 -7.07 -11.62
C TYR A 46 -17.65 -8.35 -11.38
N PHE A 47 -16.67 -8.63 -12.25
CA PHE A 47 -15.81 -9.80 -12.08
C PHE A 47 -14.65 -9.58 -11.10
N GLY A 48 -14.14 -8.35 -10.97
CA GLY A 48 -13.01 -8.00 -10.12
C GLY A 48 -13.31 -7.96 -8.63
N GLY A 49 -14.57 -7.67 -8.24
CA GLY A 49 -14.91 -7.43 -6.84
C GLY A 49 -14.29 -6.12 -6.31
N PHE A 50 -14.57 -5.80 -5.06
CA PHE A 50 -13.92 -4.69 -4.36
C PHE A 50 -13.72 -5.04 -2.89
N ILE A 51 -12.61 -4.55 -2.33
CA ILE A 51 -12.28 -4.75 -0.92
C ILE A 51 -12.93 -3.62 -0.14
N GLU A 52 -13.78 -4.00 0.81
CA GLU A 52 -14.36 -3.06 1.75
C GLU A 52 -13.58 -3.13 3.07
N GLN A 53 -13.12 -1.97 3.53
CA GLN A 53 -12.43 -1.83 4.80
C GLN A 53 -13.40 -1.27 5.86
N GLN A 54 -13.55 -2.00 6.96
CA GLN A 54 -14.39 -1.58 8.08
C GLN A 54 -13.57 -1.57 9.36
N TYR A 55 -13.74 -0.53 10.19
CA TYR A 55 -13.14 -0.46 11.52
C TYR A 55 -14.12 -1.04 12.53
N ILE A 56 -13.71 -2.09 13.22
CA ILE A 56 -14.51 -2.76 14.25
C ILE A 56 -13.74 -2.74 15.58
N VAL A 57 -14.45 -2.96 16.68
CA VAL A 57 -13.80 -3.17 17.97
C VAL A 57 -13.20 -4.57 17.96
N ASP A 58 -11.96 -4.71 18.42
CA ASP A 58 -11.39 -6.03 18.59
C ASP A 58 -12.04 -6.75 19.78
N ILE A 59 -12.73 -7.85 19.49
CA ILE A 59 -13.41 -8.70 20.47
C ILE A 59 -12.58 -9.97 20.75
N GLU A 60 -11.56 -10.25 19.92
CA GLU A 60 -10.77 -11.47 20.03
C GLU A 60 -9.73 -11.34 21.15
N ILE A 61 -9.92 -12.11 22.22
CA ILE A 61 -8.99 -12.13 23.35
C ILE A 61 -7.80 -13.01 22.97
N GLN A 62 -6.78 -12.40 22.37
CA GLN A 62 -5.48 -13.04 22.18
C GLN A 62 -4.57 -12.64 23.34
N GLU A 63 -4.07 -13.63 24.09
CA GLU A 63 -3.19 -13.37 25.25
C GLU A 63 -1.75 -13.06 24.82
N ARG A 64 -1.33 -13.58 23.65
CA ARG A 64 0.02 -13.46 23.11
C ARG A 64 0.01 -12.94 21.70
N ALA A 65 1.10 -12.29 21.33
CA ALA A 65 1.38 -11.82 19.97
C ALA A 65 2.81 -12.22 19.60
N GLN A 66 3.01 -12.54 18.33
CA GLN A 66 4.34 -12.86 17.80
C GLN A 66 4.94 -11.59 17.17
N ILE A 67 6.20 -11.30 17.47
CA ILE A 67 6.98 -10.25 16.81
C ILE A 67 8.02 -10.94 15.94
N ASN A 68 8.00 -10.69 14.64
CA ASN A 68 9.02 -11.15 13.71
C ASN A 68 9.93 -9.98 13.36
N PHE A 69 11.23 -10.22 13.33
CA PHE A 69 12.18 -9.20 12.93
C PHE A 69 13.37 -9.80 12.21
N ASP A 70 13.92 -9.00 11.30
CA ASP A 70 15.17 -9.23 10.60
C ASP A 70 15.92 -7.88 10.55
N ILE A 71 17.02 -7.80 11.30
CA ILE A 71 17.76 -6.56 11.53
C ILE A 71 19.25 -6.81 11.35
N PHE A 72 19.93 -5.98 10.54
CA PHE A 72 21.38 -5.90 10.53
C PHE A 72 21.84 -4.78 11.46
N LEU A 73 22.70 -5.08 12.42
CA LEU A 73 23.24 -4.11 13.37
C LEU A 73 24.76 -3.98 13.16
N ASN A 74 25.27 -2.75 13.12
CA ASN A 74 26.71 -2.47 12.97
C ASN A 74 27.50 -2.65 14.29
N THR A 75 27.34 -3.82 14.91
CA THR A 75 28.09 -4.25 16.11
C THR A 75 28.23 -5.78 16.05
N THR A 76 29.27 -6.34 16.66
CA THR A 76 29.48 -7.80 16.71
C THR A 76 28.42 -8.52 17.55
N CYS A 77 28.03 -9.73 17.15
CA CYS A 77 26.96 -10.49 17.81
C CYS A 77 27.23 -10.76 19.30
N ASP A 78 28.48 -11.02 19.69
CA ASP A 78 28.88 -11.30 21.08
C ASP A 78 28.56 -10.18 22.09
N LEU A 79 28.39 -8.96 21.61
CA LEU A 79 28.15 -7.79 22.46
C LEU A 79 26.67 -7.46 22.60
N ILE A 80 25.79 -8.05 21.78
CA ILE A 80 24.39 -7.68 21.68
C ILE A 80 23.56 -8.53 22.64
N ASP A 81 22.60 -7.91 23.31
CA ASP A 81 21.57 -8.58 24.10
C ASP A 81 20.21 -7.96 23.75
N VAL A 82 19.26 -8.83 23.41
CA VAL A 82 17.88 -8.47 23.07
C VAL A 82 17.00 -8.77 24.27
N ARG A 83 16.30 -7.74 24.77
CA ARG A 83 15.44 -7.82 25.94
C ARG A 83 14.05 -7.33 25.64
N ILE A 84 13.08 -7.94 26.30
CA ILE A 84 11.67 -7.53 26.25
C ILE A 84 11.24 -7.06 27.64
N VAL A 85 10.53 -5.94 27.67
CA VAL A 85 9.98 -5.32 28.87
C VAL A 85 8.50 -5.06 28.65
N ASP A 86 7.66 -5.88 29.26
CA ASP A 86 6.20 -5.72 29.24
C ASP A 86 5.73 -4.87 30.44
N LEU A 87 4.65 -4.10 30.28
CA LEU A 87 4.07 -3.27 31.36
C LEU A 87 3.59 -4.08 32.59
N THR A 88 3.31 -5.36 32.44
CA THR A 88 2.87 -6.23 33.55
C THR A 88 4.00 -6.75 34.43
N SER A 89 5.24 -6.74 33.92
CA SER A 89 6.39 -7.29 34.62
C SER A 89 7.05 -6.17 35.43
N ASP A 90 7.16 -6.37 36.75
CA ASP A 90 7.79 -5.46 37.70
C ASP A 90 9.29 -5.29 37.40
N ASN A 91 9.60 -4.46 36.38
CA ASN A 91 10.94 -4.17 35.85
C ASN A 91 11.78 -5.40 35.44
N MET A 92 11.19 -6.60 35.36
CA MET A 92 11.92 -7.81 35.02
C MET A 92 12.09 -7.87 33.50
N LYS A 93 13.26 -7.44 33.02
CA LYS A 93 13.65 -7.57 31.62
C LYS A 93 13.84 -9.06 31.30
N ARG A 94 13.05 -9.59 30.36
CA ARG A 94 13.24 -10.95 29.84
C ARG A 94 14.26 -10.87 28.69
N SER A 95 15.43 -11.50 28.85
CA SER A 95 16.32 -11.69 27.69
C SER A 95 15.72 -12.74 26.77
N VAL A 96 15.68 -12.44 25.48
CA VAL A 96 15.15 -13.29 24.41
C VAL A 96 16.21 -13.66 23.39
N SER A 97 17.48 -13.36 23.70
CA SER A 97 18.63 -13.69 22.88
C SER A 97 18.75 -15.21 22.63
N ASP A 98 18.31 -16.06 23.56
CA ASP A 98 18.33 -17.52 23.36
C ASP A 98 17.21 -18.04 22.41
N GLU A 99 16.21 -17.21 22.10
CA GLU A 99 15.05 -17.58 21.26
C GLU A 99 15.26 -17.23 19.78
N ILE A 100 16.28 -16.41 19.48
CA ILE A 100 16.54 -15.85 18.15
C ILE A 100 17.91 -16.26 17.63
N SER A 101 18.13 -16.08 16.33
CA SER A 101 19.40 -16.42 15.69
C SER A 101 20.26 -15.18 15.49
N PHE A 102 21.56 -15.35 15.73
CA PHE A 102 22.61 -14.35 15.54
C PHE A 102 23.58 -14.88 14.49
N GLU A 103 23.79 -14.14 13.40
CA GLU A 103 24.81 -14.48 12.39
C GLU A 103 25.77 -13.30 12.18
N ASP A 104 27.07 -13.58 12.22
CA ASP A 104 28.10 -12.58 11.97
C ASP A 104 28.13 -12.20 10.47
N LEU A 105 28.10 -10.91 10.17
CA LEU A 105 28.21 -10.39 8.80
C LEU A 105 29.05 -9.11 8.70
N THR A 106 29.30 -8.70 7.46
CA THR A 106 29.92 -7.40 7.17
C THR A 106 28.84 -6.37 6.91
N PHE A 107 28.78 -5.28 7.69
CA PHE A 107 27.69 -4.30 7.55
C PHE A 107 27.55 -3.79 6.11
N TYR A 108 26.38 -4.02 5.51
CA TYR A 108 26.02 -3.46 4.22
C TYR A 108 24.57 -2.99 4.27
N ILE A 109 24.23 -2.07 3.36
CA ILE A 109 22.85 -1.60 3.19
C ILE A 109 22.33 -2.22 1.89
N PRO A 110 21.27 -3.04 1.94
CA PRO A 110 20.73 -3.66 0.73
C PRO A 110 20.20 -2.62 -0.25
N TYR A 111 20.16 -3.00 -1.53
CA TYR A 111 19.55 -2.15 -2.56
C TYR A 111 18.04 -2.02 -2.33
N GLY A 112 17.51 -0.80 -2.49
CA GLY A 112 16.08 -0.52 -2.26
C GLY A 112 15.72 -0.08 -0.84
N THR A 113 16.70 -0.04 0.08
CA THR A 113 16.49 0.40 1.46
C THR A 113 16.37 1.93 1.59
N ARG A 114 15.41 2.38 2.39
CA ARG A 114 15.17 3.80 2.72
C ARG A 114 16.14 4.27 3.80
N ILE A 115 17.09 5.13 3.46
CA ILE A 115 18.17 5.57 4.38
C ILE A 115 17.86 6.94 4.99
N ASN A 116 17.86 7.04 6.31
CA ASN A 116 17.76 8.31 7.07
C ASN A 116 16.55 9.21 6.74
N ILE A 117 15.53 8.68 6.08
CA ILE A 117 14.27 9.38 5.84
C ILE A 117 13.52 9.37 7.18
N LEU A 118 13.22 10.55 7.72
CA LEU A 118 12.16 10.68 8.72
C LEU A 118 10.86 10.34 7.98
N ASN A 119 10.33 9.15 8.21
CA ASN A 119 9.16 8.66 7.49
C ASN A 119 8.00 9.62 7.74
N GLY A 120 7.65 10.43 6.74
CA GLY A 120 6.34 11.08 6.68
C GLY A 120 5.29 9.98 6.56
N ILE A 121 4.12 10.18 7.16
CA ILE A 121 3.00 9.24 7.08
C ILE A 121 2.62 9.12 5.59
N TYR A 122 3.07 8.04 4.95
CA TYR A 122 2.65 7.63 3.62
C TYR A 122 1.55 6.60 3.81
N THR A 123 0.30 7.04 3.69
CA THR A 123 -0.80 6.14 3.36
C THR A 123 -0.65 5.82 1.88
N THR A 124 -0.01 4.71 1.52
CA THR A 124 0.03 4.24 0.14
C THR A 124 -1.40 3.86 -0.27
N GLU A 125 -1.85 4.39 -1.40
CA GLU A 125 -3.16 4.04 -1.96
C GLU A 125 -3.06 2.60 -2.49
N PHE A 126 -4.04 1.76 -2.17
CA PHE A 126 -4.02 0.31 -2.43
C PHE A 126 -3.68 -0.06 -3.90
N ASP A 127 -4.06 0.81 -4.85
CA ASP A 127 -3.79 0.63 -6.28
C ASP A 127 -2.30 0.78 -6.64
N GLU A 128 -1.53 1.54 -5.87
CA GLU A 128 -0.08 1.69 -6.05
C GLU A 128 0.67 0.42 -5.63
N VAL A 129 0.25 -0.18 -4.51
CA VAL A 129 0.76 -1.48 -4.01
C VAL A 129 0.49 -2.59 -5.02
N LEU A 130 -0.71 -2.63 -5.63
CA LEU A 130 -1.03 -3.63 -6.66
C LEU A 130 -0.24 -3.47 -7.95
N THR A 131 0.18 -2.24 -8.30
CA THR A 131 0.97 -1.99 -9.51
C THR A 131 2.44 -2.37 -9.30
N GLN A 132 2.94 -2.28 -8.05
CA GLN A 132 4.28 -2.76 -7.67
C GLN A 132 4.34 -4.26 -7.38
N ALA A 133 3.21 -4.89 -7.03
CA ALA A 133 3.07 -6.34 -6.87
C ALA A 133 3.04 -7.09 -8.22
N ILE A 134 4.06 -6.88 -9.06
CA ILE A 134 4.47 -7.90 -10.03
C ILE A 134 4.98 -9.07 -9.16
N PRO A 135 4.58 -10.34 -9.43
CA PRO A 135 5.03 -11.45 -8.60
C PRO A 135 6.55 -11.52 -8.67
N TYR A 136 7.22 -11.07 -7.61
CA TYR A 136 8.59 -11.44 -7.34
C TYR A 136 8.50 -12.93 -7.03
N GLU A 137 8.84 -13.76 -8.03
CA GLU A 137 9.00 -15.19 -7.82
C GLU A 137 9.93 -15.38 -6.61
N PHE A 138 9.38 -16.05 -5.60
CA PHE A 138 10.11 -16.52 -4.43
C PHE A 138 11.40 -17.21 -4.89
N GLY A 139 12.55 -16.63 -4.55
CA GLY A 139 13.84 -17.28 -4.69
C GLY A 139 14.71 -16.82 -5.86
N MET A 140 15.12 -15.55 -5.87
CA MET A 140 16.51 -15.28 -6.22
C MET A 140 17.29 -15.09 -4.92
N ARG A 141 18.00 -16.15 -4.51
CA ARG A 141 19.24 -16.00 -3.73
C ARG A 141 20.16 -15.14 -4.56
N ILE A 142 20.14 -13.83 -4.35
CA ILE A 142 21.24 -13.00 -4.78
C ILE A 142 22.32 -13.26 -3.74
N ASP A 143 23.21 -14.22 -4.05
CA ASP A 143 24.50 -14.33 -3.36
C ASP A 143 25.30 -13.06 -3.68
N GLU A 144 24.99 -11.96 -2.99
CA GLU A 144 25.87 -10.80 -2.87
C GLU A 144 26.92 -11.12 -1.81
N ARG A 145 27.72 -12.18 -2.05
CA ARG A 145 29.02 -12.27 -1.39
C ARG A 145 29.87 -11.14 -1.98
N PRO A 146 30.38 -10.20 -1.16
CA PRO A 146 31.34 -9.24 -1.66
C PRO A 146 32.57 -9.98 -2.21
N PRO A 147 33.25 -9.40 -3.22
CA PRO A 147 34.43 -10.02 -3.82
C PRO A 147 35.46 -10.34 -2.74
N GLU A 148 35.90 -11.59 -2.74
CA GLU A 148 36.88 -12.19 -1.85
C GLU A 148 38.27 -11.60 -2.13
N ASP A 149 38.58 -10.44 -1.55
CA ASP A 149 39.94 -9.98 -1.29
C ASP A 149 39.90 -9.00 -0.11
N ASP A 150 40.77 -9.24 0.88
CA ASP A 150 40.77 -8.73 2.26
C ASP A 150 39.73 -9.36 3.20
N MET A 151 40.20 -9.99 4.29
CA MET A 151 39.36 -10.44 5.41
C MET A 151 38.38 -9.31 5.76
N PRO A 152 37.07 -9.49 5.56
CA PRO A 152 36.14 -8.44 5.92
C PRO A 152 36.18 -8.30 7.44
N ASN A 153 36.41 -7.10 7.94
CA ASN A 153 36.25 -6.84 9.36
C ASN A 153 34.78 -7.15 9.72
N ILE A 154 34.57 -8.25 10.44
CA ILE A 154 33.27 -8.65 10.97
C ILE A 154 32.87 -7.59 11.99
N ASN A 155 32.05 -6.65 11.53
CA ASN A 155 31.66 -5.48 12.30
C ASN A 155 30.14 -5.41 12.49
N ALA A 156 29.40 -6.41 12.01
CA ALA A 156 27.95 -6.44 12.10
C ALA A 156 27.38 -7.79 12.49
N CYS A 157 26.13 -7.73 12.96
CA CYS A 157 25.36 -8.87 13.39
C CYS A 157 23.99 -8.88 12.71
N HIS A 158 23.58 -10.05 12.22
CA HIS A 158 22.26 -10.35 11.71
C HIS A 158 21.44 -10.87 12.88
N LEU A 159 20.40 -10.13 13.23
CA LEU A 159 19.44 -10.50 14.26
C LEU A 159 18.15 -10.87 13.55
N PHE A 160 17.81 -12.15 13.52
CA PHE A 160 16.55 -12.58 12.93
C PHE A 160 15.87 -13.69 13.74
N GLY A 161 14.55 -13.68 13.68
CA GLY A 161 13.72 -14.67 14.35
C GLY A 161 12.35 -14.12 14.70
N SER A 162 11.64 -14.91 15.49
CA SER A 162 10.31 -14.59 15.97
C SER A 162 10.24 -14.79 17.47
N VAL A 163 9.67 -13.84 18.19
CA VAL A 163 9.53 -13.89 19.65
C VAL A 163 8.07 -13.73 20.04
N ASP A 164 7.61 -14.61 20.94
CA ASP A 164 6.26 -14.55 21.49
C ASP A 164 6.23 -13.62 22.72
N VAL A 165 5.46 -12.54 22.62
CA VAL A 165 5.23 -11.57 23.69
C VAL A 165 3.80 -11.65 24.20
N ASN A 166 3.56 -11.10 25.39
CA ASN A 166 2.19 -10.86 25.82
C ASN A 166 1.58 -9.77 24.94
N ARG A 167 0.28 -9.89 24.63
CA ARG A 167 -0.44 -8.87 23.85
C ARG A 167 -0.77 -7.66 24.72
N LEU A 168 0.26 -6.96 25.15
CA LEU A 168 0.22 -5.79 26.03
C LEU A 168 1.25 -4.77 25.54
N PRO A 169 1.13 -3.50 25.96
CA PRO A 169 2.15 -2.53 25.61
C PRO A 169 3.49 -2.92 26.26
N GLY A 170 4.57 -2.79 25.49
CA GLY A 170 5.89 -3.24 25.89
C GLY A 170 7.01 -2.60 25.08
N ILE A 171 8.25 -3.01 25.37
CA ILE A 171 9.47 -2.49 24.76
C ILE A 171 10.37 -3.66 24.40
N LEU A 172 10.72 -3.77 23.12
CA LEU A 172 11.83 -4.59 22.65
C LEU A 172 13.08 -3.70 22.59
N GLU A 173 14.07 -4.04 23.41
CA GLU A 173 15.30 -3.30 23.61
C GLU A 173 16.48 -4.13 23.11
N ILE A 174 17.14 -3.65 22.05
CA ILE A 174 18.42 -4.19 21.56
C ILE A 174 19.50 -3.29 22.11
N SER A 175 20.34 -3.83 22.99
CA SER A 175 21.38 -3.07 23.68
C SER A 175 22.67 -3.88 23.74
N THR A 176 23.78 -3.26 24.15
CA THR A 176 25.03 -4.00 24.34
C THR A 176 25.21 -4.44 25.79
N ASN A 177 25.73 -5.65 26.01
CA ASN A 177 25.90 -6.26 27.34
C ASN A 177 27.14 -5.75 28.12
N SER A 178 27.70 -4.57 27.79
CA SER A 178 28.92 -4.14 28.47
C SER A 178 28.61 -3.40 29.77
N THR A 179 28.54 -4.15 30.88
CA THR A 179 28.68 -3.62 32.25
C THR A 179 30.12 -3.25 32.60
N GLY A 180 31.02 -3.05 31.62
CA GLY A 180 32.44 -2.82 31.86
C GLY A 180 33.17 -2.15 30.70
N ASN A 181 33.84 -1.03 31.03
CA ASN A 181 34.77 -0.23 30.24
C ASN A 181 34.27 0.37 28.91
N ILE A 182 34.11 1.70 28.98
CA ILE A 182 33.87 2.69 27.92
C ILE A 182 35.14 2.85 27.07
N ASN A 183 35.62 1.77 26.47
CA ASN A 183 36.50 1.90 25.31
C ASN A 183 35.62 1.63 24.09
N ASP A 184 35.38 2.71 23.35
CA ASP A 184 34.56 2.90 22.15
C ASP A 184 35.05 2.07 20.95
N ASN A 185 35.43 0.82 21.20
CA ASN A 185 36.09 -0.05 20.25
C ASN A 185 35.04 -0.60 19.28
N GLY A 186 34.62 0.21 18.31
CA GLY A 186 33.85 -0.21 17.15
C GLY A 186 32.36 -0.46 17.39
N LYS A 187 31.77 0.07 18.46
CA LYS A 187 30.32 -0.04 18.69
C LYS A 187 29.56 0.99 17.86
N SER A 188 28.57 0.54 17.11
CA SER A 188 27.68 1.42 16.36
C SER A 188 26.26 0.88 16.35
N PHE A 189 25.30 1.73 16.68
CA PHE A 189 23.87 1.42 16.59
C PHE A 189 23.30 1.76 15.21
N ALA A 190 24.16 1.97 14.21
CA ALA A 190 23.73 2.01 12.82
C ALA A 190 23.13 0.65 12.46
N HIS A 191 21.94 0.67 11.86
CA HIS A 191 21.20 -0.56 11.63
C HIS A 191 20.33 -0.47 10.37
N VAL A 192 20.00 -1.66 9.86
CA VAL A 192 19.06 -1.88 8.76
C VAL A 192 17.95 -2.78 9.31
N ILE A 193 16.70 -2.35 9.19
CA ILE A 193 15.53 -3.19 9.46
C ILE A 193 15.06 -3.69 8.10
N ASN A 194 15.27 -4.98 7.85
CA ASN A 194 14.80 -5.65 6.64
C ASN A 194 13.31 -5.93 6.78
N GLU A 195 12.94 -6.58 7.89
CA GLU A 195 11.56 -6.90 8.23
C GLU A 195 11.30 -6.59 9.71
N LEU A 196 10.15 -5.99 9.99
CA LEU A 196 9.56 -5.96 11.33
C LEU A 196 8.05 -6.14 11.21
N SER A 197 7.53 -7.27 11.66
CA SER A 197 6.11 -7.61 11.51
C SER A 197 5.53 -8.21 12.79
N PHE A 198 4.19 -8.19 12.90
CA PHE A 198 3.47 -8.69 14.06
C PHE A 198 2.45 -9.76 13.63
N GLY A 199 2.57 -10.97 14.17
CA GLY A 199 1.71 -12.11 13.86
C GLY A 199 2.10 -12.86 12.59
N GLU A 200 1.12 -13.46 11.91
CA GLU A 200 1.37 -14.23 10.69
C GLU A 200 1.72 -13.34 9.49
N PHE A 201 2.63 -13.81 8.64
CA PHE A 201 3.00 -13.12 7.41
C PHE A 201 1.84 -13.07 6.40
N PHE A 202 1.64 -11.92 5.76
CA PHE A 202 0.70 -11.75 4.66
C PHE A 202 1.34 -10.97 3.51
N PRO A 203 1.31 -11.48 2.26
CA PRO A 203 2.06 -10.88 1.15
C PRO A 203 1.73 -9.43 0.79
N PHE A 204 0.56 -8.92 1.20
CA PHE A 204 0.12 -7.55 0.90
C PHE A 204 0.25 -6.60 2.10
N ILE A 205 0.94 -7.03 3.16
CA ILE A 205 1.29 -6.14 4.27
C ILE A 205 2.44 -5.24 3.86
N ASP A 206 2.30 -3.94 4.11
CA ASP A 206 3.37 -2.95 3.91
C ASP A 206 3.68 -2.34 5.27
N ASN A 207 4.77 -2.81 5.90
CA ASN A 207 5.14 -2.30 7.21
C ASN A 207 6.03 -1.06 7.09
N PRO A 208 5.78 0.01 7.87
CA PRO A 208 6.55 1.25 7.75
C PRO A 208 8.07 1.13 7.97
N LEU A 209 8.53 0.14 8.76
CA LEU A 209 9.97 -0.06 9.04
C LEU A 209 10.64 -1.06 8.10
N ASP A 210 9.89 -1.76 7.25
CA ASP A 210 10.48 -2.71 6.30
C ASP A 210 11.38 -1.96 5.31
N ASN A 211 12.52 -2.58 5.03
CA ASN A 211 13.58 -2.04 4.18
C ASN A 211 13.96 -0.59 4.56
N THR A 212 14.21 -0.32 5.85
CA THR A 212 14.70 0.99 6.32
C THR A 212 16.09 0.88 6.93
N ALA A 213 16.89 1.93 6.82
CA ALA A 213 18.21 1.99 7.44
C ALA A 213 18.43 3.34 8.13
N LYS A 214 19.03 3.30 9.31
CA LYS A 214 19.50 4.48 10.03
C LYS A 214 21.00 4.38 10.24
N VAL A 215 21.72 5.33 9.66
CA VAL A 215 23.18 5.39 9.74
C VAL A 215 23.58 6.84 10.00
N LEU A 216 24.15 7.08 11.18
CA LEU A 216 24.74 8.37 11.57
C LEU A 216 26.25 8.18 11.81
N PRO A 217 27.10 8.37 10.80
CA PRO A 217 28.55 8.17 10.92
C PRO A 217 29.19 9.05 12.00
N ASP A 218 28.69 10.29 12.17
CA ASP A 218 29.23 11.26 13.13
C ASP A 218 28.92 10.90 14.60
N GLN A 219 27.92 10.07 14.84
CA GLN A 219 27.41 9.73 16.17
C GLN A 219 26.99 8.26 16.23
N PRO A 220 27.97 7.33 16.29
CA PRO A 220 27.68 5.89 16.26
C PRO A 220 26.90 5.40 17.47
N LEU A 221 26.99 6.09 18.61
CA LEU A 221 26.34 5.78 19.88
C LEU A 221 25.00 6.52 20.05
N THR A 222 24.20 6.58 18.97
CA THR A 222 22.89 7.23 18.99
C THR A 222 21.80 6.25 19.41
N THR A 223 20.90 6.67 20.30
CA THR A 223 19.72 5.87 20.70
C THR A 223 18.59 6.09 19.69
N TYR A 224 18.07 5.00 19.14
CA TYR A 224 16.93 5.01 18.22
C TYR A 224 15.69 4.49 18.96
N SER A 225 14.62 5.28 18.97
CA SER A 225 13.35 4.92 19.62
C SER A 225 12.23 4.94 18.59
N TYR A 226 11.64 3.77 18.37
CA TYR A 226 10.51 3.55 17.48
C TYR A 226 9.26 3.31 18.33
N TYR A 227 8.20 4.07 18.09
CA TYR A 227 6.91 3.90 18.74
C TYR A 227 5.92 3.37 17.73
N LEU A 228 5.51 2.12 17.93
CA LEU A 228 4.63 1.37 17.06
C LEU A 228 3.26 1.25 17.71
N THR A 229 2.21 1.59 16.97
CA THR A 229 0.83 1.29 17.35
C THR A 229 0.31 0.21 16.42
N VAL A 230 0.13 -0.99 16.97
CA VAL A 230 -0.22 -2.23 16.27
C VAL A 230 -1.72 -2.38 16.23
N ILE A 231 -2.27 -2.54 15.03
CA ILE A 231 -3.70 -2.65 14.73
C ILE A 231 -3.96 -4.04 14.13
N PRO A 232 -4.75 -4.89 14.80
CA PRO A 232 -5.18 -6.17 14.25
C PRO A 232 -5.99 -5.98 12.96
N THR A 233 -5.68 -6.78 11.96
CA THR A 233 -6.26 -6.71 10.62
C THR A 233 -6.69 -8.11 10.18
N ILE A 234 -7.97 -8.27 9.91
CA ILE A 234 -8.55 -9.56 9.53
C ILE A 234 -8.86 -9.48 8.04
N TYR A 235 -8.18 -10.32 7.26
CA TYR A 235 -8.43 -10.45 5.82
C TYR A 235 -9.31 -11.65 5.56
N GLU A 236 -10.51 -11.41 5.03
CA GLU A 236 -11.44 -12.46 4.60
C GLU A 236 -11.62 -12.45 3.08
N LYS A 237 -11.21 -13.55 2.44
CA LYS A 237 -11.38 -13.76 1.00
C LYS A 237 -11.85 -15.18 0.71
N LEU A 238 -12.98 -15.30 0.02
CA LEU A 238 -13.54 -16.59 -0.43
C LEU A 238 -13.68 -17.63 0.71
N GLY A 239 -14.03 -17.18 1.91
CA GLY A 239 -14.21 -18.02 3.10
C GLY A 239 -12.91 -18.44 3.81
N LYS A 240 -11.74 -17.99 3.34
CA LYS A 240 -10.49 -18.06 4.08
C LYS A 240 -10.28 -16.76 4.86
N ARG A 241 -9.87 -16.89 6.13
CA ARG A 241 -9.56 -15.78 7.02
C ARG A 241 -8.09 -15.86 7.41
N VAL A 242 -7.41 -14.71 7.38
CA VAL A 242 -6.03 -14.56 7.84
C VAL A 242 -6.02 -13.41 8.86
N ASN A 243 -5.47 -13.68 10.04
CA ASN A 243 -5.33 -12.70 11.11
C ASN A 243 -3.90 -12.16 11.08
N THR A 244 -3.74 -10.92 10.64
CA THR A 244 -2.45 -10.23 10.56
C THR A 244 -2.50 -8.94 11.35
N ASN A 245 -1.38 -8.29 11.60
CA ASN A 245 -1.38 -6.99 12.26
C ASN A 245 -0.61 -5.98 11.43
N GLN A 246 -1.19 -4.81 11.21
CA GLN A 246 -0.50 -3.65 10.64
C GLN A 246 -0.06 -2.74 11.78
N TYR A 247 0.85 -1.80 11.53
CA TYR A 247 1.19 -0.80 12.53
C TYR A 247 1.52 0.55 11.94
N SER A 248 1.32 1.59 12.76
CA SER A 248 1.79 2.94 12.50
C SER A 248 3.11 3.20 13.23
N LEU A 249 3.92 4.12 12.72
CA LEU A 249 5.28 4.37 13.18
C LEU A 249 5.48 5.84 13.55
N ASN A 250 6.06 6.07 14.74
CA ASN A 250 6.67 7.34 15.12
C ASN A 250 8.13 7.12 15.54
N GLU A 251 9.06 7.94 15.05
CA GLU A 251 10.50 7.77 15.29
C GLU A 251 11.08 8.93 16.09
N PHE A 252 11.92 8.61 17.08
CA PHE A 252 12.71 9.58 17.84
C PHE A 252 14.16 9.16 17.87
N ILE A 253 15.05 10.10 17.55
CA ILE A 253 16.50 9.89 17.54
C ILE A 253 17.08 10.75 18.65
N PHE A 254 17.59 10.09 19.70
CA PHE A 254 18.25 10.76 20.82
C PHE A 254 19.76 10.71 20.61
N LYS A 255 20.31 11.85 20.20
CA LYS A 255 21.75 12.04 20.02
C LYS A 255 22.40 12.19 21.38
N HIS A 256 23.43 11.38 21.67
CA HIS A 256 24.21 11.53 22.89
C HIS A 256 25.00 12.85 22.84
N ILE A 257 24.52 13.87 23.56
CA ILE A 257 25.27 15.11 23.79
C ILE A 257 26.03 14.90 25.09
N TYR A 258 27.35 14.82 25.02
CA TYR A 258 28.23 14.79 26.19
C TYR A 258 28.11 16.09 27.00
N ASN A 259 27.06 16.19 27.82
CA ASN A 259 26.95 17.24 28.82
C ASN A 259 27.51 16.70 30.14
N VAL A 260 28.74 17.10 30.44
CA VAL A 260 29.50 16.82 31.69
C VAL A 260 28.72 17.21 32.97
N LYS A 261 27.55 17.84 32.85
CA LYS A 261 26.74 18.36 33.98
C LYS A 261 25.44 17.61 34.26
N SER A 262 25.03 16.65 33.43
CA SER A 262 23.81 15.86 33.69
C SER A 262 24.16 14.38 33.78
N GLN A 263 24.10 13.84 34.99
CA GLN A 263 24.14 12.40 35.33
C GLN A 263 22.98 11.58 34.73
N THR A 264 22.31 12.06 33.68
CA THR A 264 21.37 11.26 32.91
C THR A 264 22.18 10.39 31.96
N GLN A 265 22.59 9.23 32.45
CA GLN A 265 23.12 8.14 31.63
C GLN A 265 21.98 7.69 30.71
N TYR A 266 22.02 8.14 29.46
CA TYR A 266 21.17 7.59 28.42
C TYR A 266 21.85 6.31 27.95
N ASP A 267 21.21 5.16 28.18
CA ASP A 267 21.70 3.89 27.65
C ASP A 267 21.56 3.89 26.12
N GLU A 268 22.64 3.50 25.45
CA GLU A 268 22.73 3.38 24.01
C GLU A 268 22.01 2.10 23.59
N ALA A 269 20.90 2.25 22.88
CA ALA A 269 20.03 1.13 22.52
C ALA A 269 19.16 1.46 21.31
N ILE A 270 18.70 0.41 20.64
CA ILE A 270 17.56 0.47 19.72
C ILE A 270 16.36 -0.01 20.53
N ARG A 271 15.35 0.86 20.68
CA ARG A 271 14.14 0.58 21.46
C ARG A 271 12.92 0.64 20.56
N ILE A 272 12.21 -0.47 20.48
CA ILE A 272 10.95 -0.60 19.75
C ILE A 272 9.84 -0.71 20.80
N HIS A 273 9.16 0.41 21.03
CA HIS A 273 7.95 0.47 21.83
C HIS A 273 6.79 -0.04 20.97
N TYR A 274 6.05 -1.02 21.45
CA TYR A 274 4.85 -1.52 20.79
C TYR A 274 3.64 -1.38 21.71
N ASP A 275 2.52 -0.97 21.15
CA ASP A 275 1.23 -0.87 21.82
C ASP A 275 0.14 -1.45 20.92
N PHE A 276 -0.76 -2.26 21.48
CA PHE A 276 -1.84 -2.90 20.73
C PHE A 276 -3.12 -2.06 20.84
N ASP A 277 -3.64 -1.60 19.72
CA ASP A 277 -4.88 -0.83 19.66
C ASP A 277 -6.10 -1.74 19.92
N ALA A 278 -7.16 -1.16 20.48
CA ALA A 278 -8.45 -1.81 20.71
C ALA A 278 -9.34 -1.81 19.44
N LEU A 279 -8.90 -1.12 18.38
CA LEU A 279 -9.54 -1.13 17.07
C LEU A 279 -8.93 -2.22 16.21
N SER A 280 -9.76 -2.88 15.42
CA SER A 280 -9.32 -3.81 14.39
C SER A 280 -9.90 -3.44 13.03
N ILE A 281 -9.18 -3.79 11.97
CA ILE A 281 -9.55 -3.53 10.60
C ILE A 281 -10.05 -4.82 9.97
N PHE A 282 -11.31 -4.85 9.58
CA PHE A 282 -11.92 -5.97 8.87
C PHE A 282 -11.93 -5.68 7.37
N MET A 283 -11.18 -6.49 6.62
CA MET A 283 -11.07 -6.42 5.17
C MET A 283 -11.88 -7.57 4.55
N HIS A 284 -13.00 -7.25 3.90
CA HIS A 284 -13.86 -8.25 3.27
C HIS A 284 -13.95 -8.03 1.75
N ASP A 285 -13.71 -9.09 0.99
CA ASP A 285 -13.92 -9.12 -0.48
C ASP A 285 -15.43 -9.16 -0.77
N THR A 286 -16.01 -8.01 -1.09
CA THR A 286 -17.42 -7.91 -1.48
C THR A 286 -17.56 -7.93 -3.00
N ARG A 287 -18.63 -8.57 -3.46
CA ARG A 287 -18.97 -8.65 -4.88
C ARG A 287 -20.38 -8.13 -5.10
N LEU A 288 -20.57 -7.45 -6.23
CA LEU A 288 -21.89 -6.97 -6.63
C LEU A 288 -22.79 -8.17 -6.93
N ASP A 289 -23.99 -8.14 -6.39
CA ASP A 289 -25.04 -9.04 -6.84
C ASP A 289 -25.41 -8.76 -8.30
N PHE A 290 -25.90 -9.77 -9.02
CA PHE A 290 -26.27 -9.66 -10.43
C PHE A 290 -27.33 -8.58 -10.66
N ILE A 291 -28.31 -8.47 -9.76
CA ILE A 291 -29.37 -7.46 -9.87
C ILE A 291 -28.80 -6.05 -9.65
N GLN A 292 -27.92 -5.89 -8.65
CA GLN A 292 -27.27 -4.62 -8.36
C GLN A 292 -26.39 -4.17 -9.54
N PHE A 293 -25.65 -5.10 -10.14
CA PHE A 293 -24.89 -4.87 -11.37
C PHE A 293 -25.80 -4.44 -12.52
N LEU A 294 -26.91 -5.13 -12.77
CA LEU A 294 -27.82 -4.81 -13.87
C LEU A 294 -28.43 -3.40 -13.71
N VAL A 295 -28.87 -3.06 -12.50
CA VAL A 295 -29.41 -1.73 -12.19
C VAL A 295 -28.36 -0.66 -12.45
N ARG A 296 -27.12 -0.88 -12.02
CA ARG A 296 -25.99 0.05 -12.22
C ARG A 296 -25.65 0.20 -13.70
N LEU A 297 -25.62 -0.89 -14.46
CA LEU A 297 -25.37 -0.89 -15.90
C LEU A 297 -26.44 -0.07 -16.64
N VAL A 298 -27.73 -0.31 -16.38
CA VAL A 298 -28.83 0.43 -17.03
C VAL A 298 -28.78 1.91 -16.67
N ALA A 299 -28.46 2.24 -15.40
CA ALA A 299 -28.30 3.62 -14.96
C ALA A 299 -27.18 4.34 -15.70
N ILE A 300 -26.00 3.71 -15.85
CA ILE A 300 -24.86 4.28 -16.57
C ILE A 300 -25.21 4.50 -18.05
N LEU A 301 -25.79 3.50 -18.72
CA LEU A 301 -26.16 3.61 -20.13
C LEU A 301 -27.17 4.75 -20.37
N SER A 302 -28.18 4.83 -19.52
CA SER A 302 -29.21 5.88 -19.60
C SER A 302 -28.62 7.27 -19.39
N PHE A 303 -27.73 7.41 -18.39
CA PHE A 303 -27.10 8.68 -18.05
C PHE A 303 -26.14 9.17 -19.14
N VAL A 304 -25.35 8.27 -19.73
CA VAL A 304 -24.43 8.61 -20.83
C VAL A 304 -25.19 9.11 -22.06
N VAL A 305 -26.28 8.43 -22.45
CA VAL A 305 -27.11 8.87 -23.58
C VAL A 305 -27.77 10.22 -23.29
N TYR A 306 -28.23 10.43 -22.06
CA TYR A 306 -28.81 11.70 -21.64
C TYR A 306 -27.80 12.86 -21.72
N ILE A 307 -26.59 12.67 -21.16
CA ILE A 307 -25.51 13.67 -21.23
C ILE A 307 -25.11 13.92 -22.69
N ALA A 308 -24.88 12.88 -23.48
CA ALA A 308 -24.49 13.02 -24.88
C ALA A 308 -25.52 13.86 -25.65
N SER A 309 -26.81 13.63 -25.41
CA SER A 309 -27.90 14.38 -26.03
C SER A 309 -27.91 15.86 -25.61
N TRP A 310 -27.68 16.13 -24.33
CA TRP A 310 -27.61 17.50 -23.80
C TRP A 310 -26.37 18.25 -24.30
N VAL A 311 -25.21 17.61 -24.27
CA VAL A 311 -23.95 18.16 -24.78
C VAL A 311 -24.08 18.48 -26.26
N PHE A 312 -24.66 17.57 -27.06
CA PHE A 312 -24.90 17.83 -28.48
C PHE A 312 -25.78 19.07 -28.71
N ARG A 313 -26.90 19.17 -27.99
CA ARG A 313 -27.81 20.34 -28.07
C ARG A 313 -27.15 21.63 -27.61
N PHE A 314 -26.33 21.56 -26.56
CA PHE A 314 -25.64 22.72 -26.02
C PHE A 314 -24.57 23.23 -26.98
N ILE A 315 -23.74 22.32 -27.53
CA ILE A 315 -22.72 22.67 -28.53
C ILE A 315 -23.39 23.25 -29.77
N ASP A 316 -24.48 22.67 -30.27
CA ASP A 316 -25.18 23.21 -31.44
C ASP A 316 -25.70 24.64 -31.19
N LYS A 317 -26.35 24.89 -30.05
CA LYS A 317 -26.80 26.25 -29.67
C LYS A 317 -25.65 27.23 -29.49
N ALA A 318 -24.55 26.80 -28.87
CA ALA A 318 -23.36 27.64 -28.68
C ALA A 318 -22.69 28.01 -30.01
N LEU A 319 -22.58 27.05 -30.94
CA LEU A 319 -22.06 27.27 -32.28
C LEU A 319 -22.93 28.25 -33.09
N ILE A 320 -24.26 28.13 -32.98
CA ILE A 320 -25.19 29.06 -33.64
C ILE A 320 -25.05 30.47 -33.06
N LEU A 321 -24.92 30.60 -31.74
CA LEU A 321 -24.77 31.91 -31.07
C LEU A 321 -23.46 32.62 -31.44
N LEU A 322 -22.34 31.87 -31.51
CA LEU A 322 -21.00 32.45 -31.70
C LEU A 322 -20.57 32.60 -33.17
N LEU A 323 -20.85 31.60 -34.02
CA LEU A 323 -20.37 31.55 -35.41
C LEU A 323 -21.49 31.65 -36.46
N GLY A 324 -22.74 31.77 -36.01
CA GLY A 324 -23.92 31.89 -36.87
C GLY A 324 -24.47 30.55 -37.40
N PRO A 325 -25.62 30.58 -38.09
CA PRO A 325 -26.42 29.40 -38.40
C PRO A 325 -25.78 28.41 -39.39
N ARG A 326 -24.73 28.83 -40.11
CA ARG A 326 -23.97 27.97 -41.04
C ARG A 326 -23.09 26.94 -40.33
N TRP A 327 -22.84 27.11 -39.03
CA TRP A 327 -22.02 26.21 -38.22
C TRP A 327 -22.82 25.24 -37.34
N SER A 328 -24.15 25.18 -37.51
CA SER A 328 -24.97 24.20 -36.81
C SER A 328 -24.53 22.76 -37.13
N LEU A 329 -24.51 21.91 -36.10
CA LEU A 329 -24.24 20.47 -36.22
C LEU A 329 -25.36 19.74 -37.00
N MET A 330 -26.52 20.37 -37.14
CA MET A 330 -27.68 19.90 -37.90
C MET A 330 -27.85 20.62 -39.24
N TYR A 331 -26.86 21.40 -39.69
CA TYR A 331 -26.93 22.14 -40.95
C TYR A 331 -26.96 21.20 -42.16
N GLU A 332 -28.01 21.27 -42.96
CA GLU A 332 -28.08 20.70 -44.30
C GLU A 332 -27.83 21.80 -45.34
N PRO A 333 -26.87 21.64 -46.27
CA PRO A 333 -26.81 22.52 -47.42
C PRO A 333 -28.07 22.28 -48.26
N VAL A 334 -28.88 23.33 -48.46
CA VAL A 334 -30.10 23.27 -49.29
C VAL A 334 -29.71 22.72 -50.67
N SER A 335 -30.09 21.48 -50.99
CA SER A 335 -30.00 20.99 -52.35
C SER A 335 -31.08 21.70 -53.16
N GLN A 336 -30.68 22.54 -54.10
CA GLN A 336 -31.58 23.01 -55.16
C GLN A 336 -31.97 21.81 -56.04
N ARG A 337 -32.97 21.05 -55.62
CA ARG A 337 -33.85 20.31 -56.53
C ARG A 337 -35.24 20.86 -56.30
N GLY A 338 -35.68 21.62 -57.29
CA GLY A 338 -36.91 22.37 -57.24
C GLY A 338 -38.13 21.46 -57.14
N LEU A 339 -39.18 22.03 -56.58
CA LEU A 339 -40.54 21.51 -56.46
C LEU A 339 -41.28 21.42 -57.83
N LEU A 340 -40.56 21.18 -58.92
CA LEU A 340 -41.12 21.01 -60.26
C LEU A 340 -40.25 20.01 -61.04
N ASP A 341 -40.55 18.72 -60.89
CA ASP A 341 -40.50 17.69 -61.93
C ASP A 341 -41.49 16.57 -61.57
#